data_AF-A0A935UGV9-F1
#
_entry.id   AF-A0A935UGV9-F1
#
_cell.length_a   1.000
_cell.length_b   1.000
_cell.length_c   1.000
_cell.angle_alpha   90.00
_cell.angle_beta   90.00
_cell.angle_gamma   90.00
#
_symmetry.space_group_name_H-M   'P 1'
#
loop_
_entity.id
_entity.type
_entity.pdbx_description
1 polymer ?
#
loop_
_entity_poly.entity_id
_entity_poly.type
_entity_poly.pdbx_seq_one_letter_code
_entity_poly.pdbx_strand_id
1 'polypeptide(L)'
;MTHVTLKHGDPCPEPGCGGRLYVQRRGPAVLVRVTGGRPLAAQVYELERLRCGLCGAVFTAEPPAGVGDLFMSLIHTAELHQIGPFRYLVALQRHAAAVVLDPSAWMPWNYTQALAVAESGLAAT
;
A
#
# COMPACT_ATOMS: atom_id res chain seq x y z
N MET A 1 -15.53 7.78 -4.62
CA MET A 1 -14.91 7.34 -5.88
C MET A 1 -15.71 6.17 -6.40
N THR A 2 -16.20 6.26 -7.64
CA THR A 2 -17.01 5.22 -8.27
C THR A 2 -16.13 4.24 -9.05
N HIS A 3 -16.65 3.06 -9.31
CA HIS A 3 -15.98 2.11 -10.20
C HIS A 3 -15.78 2.71 -11.60
N VAL A 4 -14.64 2.38 -12.24
CA VAL A 4 -14.35 2.78 -13.63
C VAL A 4 -15.12 1.90 -14.61
N THR A 5 -15.15 0.60 -14.36
CA THR A 5 -15.68 -0.42 -15.28
C THR A 5 -17.07 -0.93 -14.91
N LEU A 6 -17.40 -0.98 -13.61
CA LEU A 6 -18.64 -1.55 -13.10
C LEU A 6 -19.61 -0.46 -12.64
N LYS A 7 -20.91 -0.71 -12.74
CA LYS A 7 -21.97 0.20 -12.30
C LYS A 7 -23.08 -0.56 -11.60
N HIS A 8 -23.93 0.18 -10.91
CA HIS A 8 -25.18 -0.35 -10.39
C HIS A 8 -26.03 -0.95 -11.52
N GLY A 9 -26.52 -2.17 -11.31
CA GLY A 9 -27.36 -2.89 -12.27
C GLY A 9 -26.59 -3.79 -13.25
N ASP A 10 -25.26 -3.71 -13.29
CA ASP A 10 -24.43 -4.55 -14.15
C ASP A 10 -24.50 -6.03 -13.75
N PRO A 11 -24.27 -6.96 -14.69
CA PRO A 11 -24.17 -8.38 -14.39
C PRO A 11 -22.97 -8.64 -13.47
N CYS A 12 -23.12 -9.64 -12.59
CA CYS A 12 -22.06 -10.05 -11.69
C CYS A 12 -20.89 -10.65 -12.48
N PRO A 13 -19.64 -10.18 -12.26
CA PRO A 13 -18.47 -10.71 -12.96
C PRO A 13 -17.99 -12.06 -12.42
N GLU A 14 -18.51 -12.53 -11.28
CA GLU A 14 -18.23 -13.89 -10.79
C GLU A 14 -18.67 -14.96 -11.80
N PRO A 15 -17.79 -15.91 -12.15
CA PRO A 15 -18.12 -16.97 -13.08
C PRO A 15 -19.26 -17.85 -12.56
N GLY A 16 -20.27 -18.08 -13.41
CA GLY A 16 -21.46 -18.86 -13.07
C GLY A 16 -22.53 -18.09 -12.27
N CYS A 17 -22.34 -16.78 -12.03
CA CYS A 17 -23.32 -15.97 -11.31
C CYS A 17 -24.17 -15.11 -12.27
N GLY A 18 -25.49 -15.36 -12.32
CA GLY A 18 -26.46 -14.55 -13.08
C GLY A 18 -27.02 -13.33 -12.31
N GLY A 19 -26.42 -12.97 -11.18
CA GLY A 19 -26.89 -11.89 -10.33
C GLY A 19 -26.59 -10.49 -10.88
N ARG A 20 -27.21 -9.47 -10.29
CA ARG A 20 -26.93 -8.05 -10.58
C ARG A 20 -26.22 -7.37 -9.42
N LEU A 21 -25.41 -6.38 -9.76
CA LEU A 21 -24.69 -5.54 -8.80
C LEU A 21 -25.60 -4.43 -8.26
N TYR A 22 -25.57 -4.23 -6.95
CA TYR A 22 -26.31 -3.18 -6.26
C TYR A 22 -25.38 -2.38 -5.34
N VAL A 23 -25.71 -1.10 -5.14
CA VAL A 23 -24.92 -0.24 -4.25
C VAL A 23 -25.07 -0.72 -2.82
N GLN A 24 -23.95 -0.88 -2.12
CA GLN A 24 -23.95 -1.37 -0.75
C GLN A 24 -24.39 -0.28 0.23
N ARG A 25 -25.51 -0.49 0.94
CA ARG A 25 -26.04 0.47 1.93
C ARG A 25 -25.19 0.65 3.18
N ARG A 26 -24.33 -0.33 3.49
CA ARG A 26 -23.45 -0.30 4.69
C ARG A 26 -22.32 0.75 4.57
N GLY A 27 -22.26 1.49 3.46
CA GLY A 27 -21.32 2.58 3.23
C GLY A 27 -20.18 2.19 2.29
N PRO A 28 -19.46 3.19 1.75
CA PRO A 28 -18.28 2.98 0.91
C PRO A 28 -17.13 2.35 1.72
N ALA A 29 -16.18 1.72 1.03
CA ALA A 29 -14.91 1.36 1.65
C ALA A 29 -14.07 2.63 1.87
N VAL A 30 -13.45 2.76 3.03
CA VAL A 30 -12.62 3.93 3.35
C VAL A 30 -11.15 3.53 3.23
N LEU A 31 -10.42 4.26 2.38
CA LEU A 31 -8.97 4.13 2.22
C LEU A 31 -8.29 5.40 2.69
N VAL A 32 -7.37 5.29 3.65
CA VAL A 32 -6.61 6.43 4.15
C VAL A 32 -5.19 6.35 3.58
N ARG A 33 -4.83 7.34 2.75
CA ARG A 33 -3.47 7.54 2.26
C ARG A 33 -2.76 8.54 3.16
N VAL A 34 -1.68 8.10 3.79
CA VAL A 34 -0.77 8.99 4.52
C VAL A 34 0.46 9.22 3.65
N THR A 35 0.76 10.49 3.39
CA THR A 35 1.91 10.93 2.59
C THR A 35 2.97 11.51 3.51
N GLY A 36 4.19 10.98 3.43
CA GLY A 36 5.33 11.47 4.21
C GLY A 36 5.77 12.87 3.78
N GLY A 37 5.95 13.77 4.76
CA GLY A 37 6.36 15.16 4.59
C GLY A 37 6.52 15.87 5.95
N ARG A 38 6.97 17.12 5.94
CA ARG A 38 6.89 18.04 7.09
C ARG A 38 5.84 19.11 6.77
N PRO A 39 4.65 19.14 7.39
CA PRO A 39 3.98 18.13 8.22
C PRO A 39 3.51 16.89 7.43
N LEU A 40 3.09 15.83 8.14
CA LEU A 40 2.45 14.68 7.52
C LEU A 40 1.11 15.09 6.90
N ALA A 41 0.84 14.64 5.68
CA ALA A 41 -0.44 14.88 5.01
C ALA A 41 -1.24 13.57 4.96
N ALA A 42 -2.54 13.63 5.24
CA ALA A 42 -3.45 12.49 5.11
C ALA A 42 -4.58 12.83 4.14
N GLN A 43 -4.93 11.87 3.28
CA GLN A 43 -6.06 11.94 2.36
C GLN A 43 -6.96 10.73 2.61
N VAL A 44 -8.26 10.97 2.74
CA VAL A 44 -9.26 9.91 2.89
C VAL A 44 -10.01 9.76 1.59
N TYR A 45 -10.02 8.55 1.04
CA TYR A 45 -10.78 8.19 -0.15
C TYR A 45 -11.94 7.28 0.25
N GLU A 46 -13.13 7.69 -0.12
CA GLU A 46 -14.32 6.83 -0.05
C GLU A 46 -14.45 6.11 -1.39
N LEU A 47 -14.38 4.78 -1.38
CA LEU A 47 -14.45 3.92 -2.55
C LEU A 47 -15.83 3.25 -2.57
N GLU A 48 -16.53 3.37 -3.68
CA GLU A 48 -17.83 2.74 -3.87
C GLU A 48 -17.72 1.22 -3.70
N ARG A 49 -18.76 0.62 -3.11
CA ARG A 49 -18.89 -0.82 -2.99
C ARG A 49 -20.16 -1.27 -3.69
N LEU A 50 -20.00 -2.17 -4.64
CA LEU A 50 -21.09 -2.86 -5.31
C LEU A 50 -21.17 -4.29 -4.80
N ARG A 51 -22.35 -4.71 -4.33
CA ARG A 51 -22.61 -6.08 -3.89
C ARG A 51 -23.55 -6.76 -4.87
N CYS A 52 -23.19 -7.97 -5.29
CA CYS A 52 -24.10 -8.81 -6.04
C CYS A 52 -25.30 -9.25 -5.18
N GLY A 53 -26.51 -9.11 -5.72
CA GLY A 53 -27.74 -9.56 -5.04
C GLY A 53 -27.86 -11.08 -4.90
N LEU A 54 -27.18 -11.85 -5.76
CA LEU A 54 -27.29 -13.32 -5.81
C LEU A 54 -26.18 -14.02 -5.01
N CYS A 55 -24.91 -13.88 -5.44
CA CYS A 55 -23.79 -14.55 -4.77
C CYS A 55 -23.24 -13.78 -3.56
N GLY A 56 -23.60 -12.51 -3.41
CA GLY A 56 -23.12 -11.67 -2.31
C GLY A 56 -21.68 -11.17 -2.43
N ALA A 57 -20.98 -11.48 -3.54
CA ALA A 57 -19.65 -10.93 -3.83
C ALA A 57 -19.67 -9.39 -3.78
N VAL A 58 -18.61 -8.81 -3.23
CA VAL A 58 -18.47 -7.36 -3.08
C VAL A 58 -17.29 -6.88 -3.90
N PHE A 59 -17.58 -5.99 -4.83
CA PHE A 59 -16.61 -5.30 -5.66
C PHE A 59 -16.40 -3.91 -5.07
N THR A 60 -15.16 -3.52 -4.86
CA THR A 60 -14.79 -2.19 -4.35
C THR A 60 -14.14 -1.41 -5.49
N ALA A 61 -14.43 -0.12 -5.60
CA ALA A 61 -13.84 0.74 -6.63
C ALA A 61 -12.31 0.82 -6.47
N GLU A 62 -11.60 0.97 -7.58
CA GLU A 62 -10.14 1.03 -7.59
C GLU A 62 -9.64 2.29 -6.87
N PRO A 63 -8.64 2.19 -5.98
CA PRO A 63 -7.98 3.36 -5.42
C PRO A 63 -7.20 4.15 -6.47
N PRO A 64 -6.82 5.40 -6.18
CA PRO A 64 -5.91 6.16 -7.04
C PRO A 64 -4.59 5.43 -7.27
N ALA A 65 -4.03 5.54 -8.49
CA ALA A 65 -2.74 4.95 -8.82
C ALA A 65 -1.61 5.40 -7.86
N GLY A 66 -0.72 4.48 -7.51
CA GLY A 66 0.41 4.74 -6.60
C GLY A 66 0.05 4.73 -5.11
N VAL A 67 -1.16 4.28 -4.74
CA VAL A 67 -1.51 4.02 -3.33
C VAL A 67 -1.20 2.56 -3.00
N GLY A 68 -0.08 2.34 -2.30
CA GLY A 68 0.31 1.02 -1.80
C GLY A 68 1.40 0.32 -2.60
N ASP A 69 1.62 0.63 -3.87
CA ASP A 69 2.40 -0.24 -4.78
C ASP A 69 3.87 -0.42 -4.37
N LEU A 70 4.62 0.68 -4.14
CA LEU A 70 6.04 0.60 -3.78
C LEU A 70 6.25 0.00 -2.37
N PHE A 71 5.44 0.43 -1.42
CA PHE A 71 5.55 -0.04 -0.04
C PHE A 71 5.11 -1.50 0.08
N MET A 72 4.10 -1.95 -0.65
CA MET A 72 3.69 -3.36 -0.67
C MET A 72 4.81 -4.24 -1.23
N SER A 73 5.47 -3.85 -2.33
CA SER A 73 6.61 -4.61 -2.85
C SER A 73 7.79 -4.68 -1.87
N LEU A 74 8.14 -3.56 -1.23
CA LEU A 74 9.22 -3.51 -0.24
C LEU A 74 8.88 -4.31 1.03
N ILE A 75 7.63 -4.21 1.52
CA ILE A 75 7.15 -4.98 2.67
C ILE A 75 7.20 -6.47 2.35
N HIS A 76 6.67 -6.87 1.20
CA HIS A 76 6.67 -8.26 0.78
C HIS A 76 8.10 -8.81 0.63
N THR A 77 9.01 -8.03 0.07
CA THR A 77 10.42 -8.44 -0.07
C THR A 77 11.09 -8.56 1.31
N ALA A 78 10.85 -7.62 2.24
CA ALA A 78 11.36 -7.73 3.60
C ALA A 78 10.81 -8.98 4.32
N GLU A 79 9.53 -9.31 4.14
CA GLU A 79 8.91 -10.51 4.69
C GLU A 79 9.51 -11.80 4.11
N LEU A 80 9.76 -11.87 2.79
CA LEU A 80 10.42 -13.00 2.15
C LEU A 80 11.81 -13.28 2.75
N HIS A 81 12.51 -12.22 3.17
CA HIS A 81 13.80 -12.32 3.84
C HIS A 81 13.70 -12.43 5.37
N GLN A 82 12.49 -12.55 5.93
CA GLN A 82 12.21 -12.66 7.37
C GLN A 82 12.69 -11.44 8.18
N ILE A 83 12.61 -10.26 7.56
CA ILE A 83 13.03 -8.99 8.13
C ILE A 83 11.81 -8.19 8.52
N GLY A 84 11.82 -7.63 9.73
CA GLY A 84 10.77 -6.73 10.19
C GLY A 84 10.58 -5.54 9.24
N PRO A 85 9.50 -5.48 8.45
CA PRO A 85 9.36 -4.49 7.38
C PRO A 85 9.35 -3.05 7.91
N PHE A 86 8.74 -2.85 9.08
CA PHE A 86 8.71 -1.54 9.73
C PHE A 86 10.11 -1.04 10.09
N ARG A 87 10.97 -1.90 10.65
CA ARG A 87 12.35 -1.54 11.01
C ARG A 87 13.15 -1.15 9.77
N TYR A 88 13.01 -1.94 8.71
CA TYR A 88 13.67 -1.70 7.43
C TYR A 88 13.23 -0.38 6.79
N LEU A 89 11.93 -0.14 6.66
CA LEU A 89 11.39 1.09 6.07
C LEU A 89 11.79 2.35 6.86
N VAL A 90 11.77 2.26 8.19
CA VAL A 90 12.23 3.37 9.06
C VAL A 90 13.72 3.63 8.88
N ALA A 91 14.55 2.59 8.73
CA ALA A 91 15.98 2.74 8.48
C ALA A 91 16.24 3.45 7.14
N LEU A 92 15.55 3.03 6.06
CA LEU A 92 15.63 3.70 4.76
C LEU A 92 15.22 5.17 4.85
N GLN A 93 14.11 5.46 5.54
CA GLN A 93 13.60 6.83 5.69
C GLN A 93 14.57 7.73 6.47
N ARG A 94 15.17 7.23 7.56
CA ARG A 94 16.08 8.02 8.41
C ARG A 94 17.45 8.25 7.76
N HIS A 95 17.90 7.33 6.93
CA HIS A 95 19.20 7.38 6.29
C HIS A 95 19.09 7.62 4.77
N ALA A 96 18.05 8.33 4.34
CA ALA A 96 17.74 8.55 2.92
C ALA A 96 18.94 9.09 2.11
N ALA A 97 19.77 9.96 2.68
CA ALA A 97 20.99 10.44 2.03
C ALA A 97 22.00 9.32 1.76
N ALA A 98 22.23 8.42 2.73
CA ALA A 98 23.12 7.27 2.56
C ALA A 98 22.54 6.23 1.59
N VAL A 99 21.21 6.02 1.62
CA VAL A 99 20.51 5.16 0.68
C VAL A 99 20.65 5.67 -0.76
N VAL A 100 20.57 6.99 -0.98
CA VAL A 100 20.76 7.59 -2.32
C VAL A 100 22.19 7.41 -2.82
N LEU A 101 23.18 7.45 -1.92
CA LEU A 101 24.59 7.28 -2.29
C LEU A 101 24.94 5.83 -2.66
N ASP A 102 24.39 4.85 -1.96
CA ASP A 102 24.59 3.43 -2.28
C ASP A 102 23.32 2.60 -2.02
N PRO A 103 22.35 2.57 -2.94
CA PRO A 103 21.11 1.82 -2.77
C PRO A 103 21.34 0.32 -2.58
N SER A 104 22.43 -0.23 -3.12
CA SER A 104 22.70 -1.67 -3.12
C SER A 104 23.10 -2.20 -1.74
N ALA A 105 23.72 -1.36 -0.90
CA ALA A 105 24.04 -1.67 0.49
C ALA A 105 22.83 -1.62 1.43
N TRP A 106 21.72 -1.02 0.98
CA TRP A 106 20.49 -0.83 1.75
C TRP A 106 19.36 -1.77 1.32
N MET A 107 19.68 -2.90 0.71
CA MET A 107 18.70 -3.94 0.40
C MET A 107 18.26 -4.64 1.71
N PRO A 108 17.09 -5.32 1.73
CA PRO A 108 16.62 -5.98 2.94
C PRO A 108 17.67 -6.89 3.55
N TRP A 109 18.39 -7.70 2.76
CA TRP A 109 19.36 -8.67 3.26
C TRP A 109 20.69 -8.09 3.80
N ASN A 110 21.01 -6.81 3.56
CA ASN A 110 22.29 -6.22 3.96
C ASN A 110 22.21 -4.85 4.65
N TYR A 111 21.02 -4.23 4.75
CA TYR A 111 20.87 -2.88 5.33
C TYR A 111 21.36 -2.74 6.78
N THR A 112 21.41 -3.83 7.57
CA THR A 112 21.88 -3.78 8.96
C THR A 112 23.36 -3.41 9.07
N GLN A 113 24.17 -3.87 8.11
CA GLN A 113 25.59 -3.52 8.03
C GLN A 113 25.76 -2.06 7.60
N ALA A 114 25.02 -1.65 6.57
CA ALA A 114 25.01 -0.25 6.11
C ALA A 114 24.54 0.71 7.20
N LEU A 115 23.53 0.32 7.99
CA LEU A 115 23.03 1.07 9.13
C LEU A 115 24.12 1.23 10.20
N ALA A 116 24.80 0.15 10.57
CA ALA A 116 25.90 0.21 11.54
C ALA A 116 27.02 1.16 11.09
N VAL A 117 27.40 1.11 9.81
CA VAL A 117 28.39 2.04 9.23
C VAL A 117 27.89 3.48 9.28
N ALA A 118 26.64 3.73 8.90
CA ALA A 118 26.06 5.07 8.89
C ALA A 118 25.94 5.68 10.29
N GLU A 119 25.55 4.88 11.29
CA GLU A 119 25.47 5.32 12.70
C GLU A 119 26.86 5.55 13.30
N SER A 120 27.85 4.72 12.94
CA SER A 120 29.24 4.88 13.40
C SER A 120 29.89 6.14 12.83
N GLY A 121 29.61 6.48 11.57
CA GLY A 121 30.10 7.70 10.93
C GLY A 121 29.52 8.98 11.54
N LEU A 122 28.29 8.92 12.07
CA LEU A 122 27.65 10.06 12.74
C LEU A 122 28.20 10.34 14.14
N ALA A 123 28.77 9.32 14.81
CA ALA A 123 29.38 9.45 16.13
C ALA A 123 30.81 10.00 16.11
N ALA A 124 31.43 10.10 14.92
CA ALA A 124 32.80 10.54 14.71
C ALA A 124 32.93 12.03 14.29
N THR A 125 31.82 12.77 14.25
CA THR A 125 31.72 14.20 13.91
C THR A 125 31.07 14.97 15.04
#